data_AF-A0A9D7WAU9-F1
#
_entry.id   AF-A0A9D7WAU9-F1
#
_cell.length_a   1.000
_cell.length_b   1.000
_cell.length_c   1.000
_cell.angle_alpha   90.00
_cell.angle_beta   90.00
_cell.angle_gamma   90.00
#
_symmetry.space_group_name_H-M   'P 1'
#
loop_
_entity.id
_entity.type
_entity.pdbx_description
1 polymer ?
#
loop_
_entity_poly.entity_id
_entity_poly.type
_entity_poly.pdbx_seq_one_letter_code
_entity_poly.pdbx_strand_id
1 'polypeptide(L)'
;MRSGADALGGVETQVTVMFTDIQGFTAMTEQLGARDMVRFLNEYFSWMVDCLREEGGMLDKFIGDAIIAVFGLPLAGTEDEDAAIRAAIAMQQRLGVENVARAQRQESPIVVRIGLHTDSAVSGNIGSPKRMDYTLVGDGVNLAARLESASKFYGTSVLVSDATLRRAHGAYSTREVDRLIVQGKSQSVLVHELLDFYSDHEFPHREEVLAHYSRERRAYLDQVWDQAITAFEAALHLHPADRLGALYVERCRQLREHSPGPDWDGVWRMTSK
;
A
#
# COMPACT_ATOMS: atom_id res chain seq x y z
N MET A 1 2.36 -34.67 25.03
CA MET A 1 2.81 -35.05 23.68
C MET A 1 1.67 -34.74 22.72
N ARG A 2 1.78 -33.66 21.93
CA ARG A 2 0.79 -33.33 20.88
C ARG A 2 1.11 -34.18 19.64
N SER A 3 0.07 -34.74 19.02
CA SER A 3 0.21 -35.74 17.95
C SER A 3 0.67 -35.09 16.64
N GLY A 4 1.36 -35.85 15.78
CA GLY A 4 1.90 -35.37 14.50
C GLY A 4 0.86 -34.88 13.48
N ALA A 5 -0.44 -35.00 13.76
CA ALA A 5 -1.51 -34.41 12.96
C ALA A 5 -1.80 -32.95 13.33
N ASP A 6 -1.58 -32.54 14.59
CA ASP A 6 -1.68 -31.13 15.02
C ASP A 6 -0.50 -30.28 14.52
N ALA A 7 0.57 -30.92 14.03
CA ALA A 7 1.77 -30.24 13.51
C ALA A 7 1.62 -29.76 12.05
N LEU A 8 0.53 -30.13 11.37
CA LEU A 8 0.21 -29.74 9.99
C LEU A 8 -0.96 -28.75 9.91
N GLY A 9 -1.73 -28.59 10.99
CA GLY A 9 -2.79 -27.60 11.09
C GLY A 9 -2.17 -26.27 11.50
N GLY A 10 -2.06 -25.33 10.57
CA GLY A 10 -1.50 -24.02 10.85
C GLY A 10 -2.19 -23.31 12.03
N VAL A 11 -1.47 -22.37 12.63
CA VAL A 11 -1.95 -21.57 13.75
C VAL A 11 -2.58 -20.29 13.20
N GLU A 12 -3.82 -20.02 13.61
CA GLU A 12 -4.46 -18.74 13.35
C GLU A 12 -3.81 -17.65 14.22
N THR A 13 -3.24 -16.65 13.56
CA THR A 13 -2.51 -15.55 14.18
C THR A 13 -2.93 -14.24 13.52
N GLN A 14 -3.06 -13.17 14.30
CA GLN A 14 -3.21 -11.83 13.75
C GLN A 14 -1.86 -11.36 13.21
N VAL A 15 -1.84 -10.89 11.97
CA VAL A 15 -0.62 -10.49 11.29
C VAL A 15 -0.84 -9.21 10.52
N THR A 16 0.23 -8.45 10.34
CA THR A 16 0.26 -7.35 9.36
C THR A 16 1.06 -7.79 8.16
N VAL A 17 0.42 -7.82 7.00
CA VAL A 17 1.02 -8.27 5.74
C VAL A 17 1.38 -7.05 4.89
N MET A 18 2.58 -7.10 4.34
CA MET A 18 3.12 -6.13 3.39
C MET A 18 3.30 -6.79 2.03
N PHE A 19 2.78 -6.14 1.00
CA PHE A 19 3.09 -6.44 -0.40
C PHE A 19 3.77 -5.23 -1.02
N THR A 20 4.82 -5.48 -1.82
CA THR A 20 5.48 -4.44 -2.62
C THR A 20 5.53 -4.82 -4.09
N ASP A 21 5.65 -3.82 -4.98
CA ASP A 21 5.85 -4.00 -6.42
C ASP A 21 6.62 -2.82 -7.01
N ILE A 22 7.53 -3.07 -7.95
CA ILE A 22 8.27 -2.02 -8.66
C ILE A 22 7.43 -1.54 -9.85
N GLN A 23 7.12 -0.25 -9.86
CA GLN A 23 6.44 0.37 -10.99
C GLN A 23 7.27 0.24 -12.27
N GLY A 24 6.66 -0.34 -13.31
CA GLY A 24 7.28 -0.44 -14.63
C GLY A 24 8.34 -1.53 -14.74
N PHE A 25 8.36 -2.50 -13.82
CA PHE A 25 9.34 -3.59 -13.83
C PHE A 25 9.45 -4.31 -15.17
N THR A 26 8.33 -4.65 -15.83
CA THR A 26 8.35 -5.31 -17.15
C THR A 26 9.15 -4.51 -18.18
N ALA A 27 8.91 -3.20 -18.29
CA ALA A 27 9.66 -2.34 -19.22
C ALA A 27 11.15 -2.26 -18.83
N MET A 28 11.45 -2.26 -17.53
CA MET A 28 12.82 -2.32 -17.02
C MET A 28 13.53 -3.64 -17.42
N THR A 29 12.82 -4.77 -17.39
CA THR A 29 13.35 -6.07 -17.82
C THR A 29 13.60 -6.21 -19.31
N GLU A 30 12.86 -5.46 -20.13
CA GLU A 30 13.10 -5.44 -21.58
C GLU A 30 14.33 -4.60 -21.93
N GLN A 31 14.61 -3.55 -21.15
CA GLN A 31 15.76 -2.67 -21.35
C GLN A 31 17.06 -3.25 -20.78
N LEU A 32 16.98 -3.90 -19.62
CA LEU A 32 18.13 -4.51 -18.95
C LEU A 32 18.30 -5.96 -19.41
N GLY A 33 19.53 -6.33 -19.79
CA GLY A 33 19.85 -7.74 -20.02
C GLY A 33 19.66 -8.58 -18.75
N ALA A 34 19.39 -9.88 -18.91
CA ALA A 34 19.08 -10.78 -17.79
C ALA A 34 20.10 -10.74 -16.63
N ARG A 35 21.41 -10.59 -16.93
CA ARG A 35 22.46 -10.49 -15.92
C ARG A 35 22.38 -9.20 -15.11
N ASP A 36 22.15 -8.07 -15.79
CA ASP A 36 22.04 -6.78 -15.13
C ASP A 36 20.76 -6.70 -14.30
N MET A 37 19.69 -7.34 -14.76
CA MET A 37 18.45 -7.48 -14.00
C MET A 37 18.63 -8.26 -12.70
N VAL A 38 19.34 -9.39 -12.73
CA VAL A 38 19.62 -10.17 -11.51
C VAL A 38 20.46 -9.36 -10.52
N ARG A 39 21.47 -8.61 -11.00
CA ARG A 39 22.26 -7.72 -10.13
C ARG A 39 21.39 -6.63 -9.51
N PHE A 40 20.55 -5.99 -10.32
CA PHE A 40 19.60 -4.98 -9.87
C PHE A 40 18.65 -5.52 -8.79
N LEU A 41 18.02 -6.67 -9.03
CA LEU A 41 17.11 -7.29 -8.07
C LEU A 41 17.82 -7.63 -6.76
N ASN A 42 19.03 -8.19 -6.80
CA ASN A 42 19.78 -8.50 -5.59
C ASN A 42 20.13 -7.24 -4.78
N GLU A 43 20.51 -6.15 -5.46
CA GLU A 43 20.80 -4.88 -4.82
C GLU A 43 19.53 -4.27 -4.19
N TYR A 44 18.45 -4.19 -4.96
CA TYR A 44 17.14 -3.73 -4.51
C TYR A 44 16.61 -4.54 -3.31
N PHE A 45 16.62 -5.87 -3.41
CA PHE A 45 16.15 -6.75 -2.34
C PHE A 45 17.00 -6.61 -1.09
N SER A 46 18.31 -6.38 -1.22
CA SER A 46 19.17 -6.13 -0.05
C SER A 46 18.69 -4.89 0.71
N TRP A 47 18.46 -3.78 0.02
CA TRP A 47 17.97 -2.55 0.66
C TRP A 47 16.62 -2.74 1.35
N MET A 48 15.67 -3.38 0.67
CA MET A 48 14.32 -3.52 1.20
C MET A 48 14.29 -4.52 2.38
N VAL A 49 15.03 -5.62 2.29
CA VAL A 49 15.10 -6.61 3.36
C VAL A 49 15.83 -6.05 4.58
N ASP A 50 16.83 -5.18 4.41
CA ASP A 50 17.46 -4.51 5.55
C ASP A 50 16.45 -3.63 6.30
N CYS A 51 15.68 -2.78 5.60
CA CYS A 51 14.60 -1.98 6.20
C CYS A 51 13.54 -2.85 6.90
N LEU A 52 13.19 -4.00 6.31
CA LEU A 52 12.24 -4.94 6.90
C LEU A 52 12.76 -5.52 8.22
N ARG A 53 14.03 -5.96 8.22
CA ARG A 53 14.66 -6.65 9.36
C ARG A 53 14.92 -5.71 10.53
N GLU A 54 15.23 -4.45 10.26
CA GLU A 54 15.41 -3.42 11.29
C GLU A 54 14.15 -3.23 12.14
N GLU A 55 12.97 -3.43 11.56
CA GLU A 55 11.67 -3.37 12.23
C GLU A 55 11.15 -4.74 12.67
N GLY A 56 11.96 -5.80 12.58
CA GLY A 56 11.58 -7.15 13.00
C GLY A 56 10.59 -7.87 12.06
N GLY A 57 10.39 -7.37 10.85
CA GLY A 57 9.56 -8.01 9.84
C GLY A 57 10.18 -9.31 9.31
N MET A 58 9.34 -10.31 9.07
CA MET A 58 9.72 -11.57 8.44
C MET A 58 9.48 -11.50 6.93
N LEU A 59 10.52 -11.77 6.15
CA LEU A 59 10.37 -12.02 4.72
C LEU A 59 9.69 -13.38 4.51
N ASP A 60 8.51 -13.40 3.88
CA ASP A 60 7.82 -14.65 3.50
C ASP A 60 8.37 -15.16 2.17
N LYS A 61 8.32 -14.35 1.10
CA LYS A 61 8.93 -14.69 -0.20
C LYS A 61 9.09 -13.49 -1.14
N PHE A 62 9.83 -13.73 -2.22
CA PHE A 62 9.86 -12.86 -3.40
C PHE A 62 8.94 -13.42 -4.49
N ILE A 63 8.25 -12.56 -5.23
CA ILE A 63 7.48 -12.92 -6.43
C ILE A 63 7.85 -11.98 -7.58
N GLY A 64 8.76 -12.40 -8.46
CA GLY A 64 9.31 -11.50 -9.48
C GLY A 64 10.12 -10.40 -8.81
N ASP A 65 9.66 -9.15 -8.90
CA ASP A 65 10.19 -7.96 -8.23
C ASP A 65 9.46 -7.60 -6.92
N ALA A 66 8.36 -8.30 -6.62
CA ALA A 66 7.56 -8.09 -5.43
C ALA A 66 8.18 -8.72 -4.18
N ILE A 67 8.00 -8.06 -3.04
CA ILE A 67 8.33 -8.58 -1.71
C ILE A 67 7.03 -8.82 -0.95
N ILE A 68 6.91 -10.02 -0.36
CA ILE A 68 5.87 -10.34 0.60
C ILE A 68 6.53 -10.48 1.96
N ALA A 69 6.09 -9.65 2.90
CA ALA A 69 6.60 -9.63 4.26
C ALA A 69 5.47 -9.59 5.27
N VAL A 70 5.79 -10.00 6.50
CA VAL A 70 4.81 -10.27 7.53
C VAL A 70 5.36 -9.85 8.88
N PHE A 71 4.50 -9.21 9.67
CA PHE A 71 4.74 -8.83 11.06
C PHE A 71 3.76 -9.60 11.95
N GLY A 72 4.20 -9.97 13.14
CA GLY A 72 3.47 -10.85 14.06
C GLY A 72 3.77 -12.34 13.93
N LEU A 73 4.79 -12.71 13.15
CA LEU A 73 5.32 -14.07 13.05
C LEU A 73 6.84 -14.13 13.21
N PRO A 74 7.39 -15.26 13.71
CA PRO A 74 6.70 -16.44 14.24
C PRO A 74 6.07 -16.21 15.63
N LEU A 75 6.32 -15.04 16.22
CA LEU A 75 5.77 -14.60 17.50
C LEU A 75 5.09 -13.26 17.29
N ALA A 76 3.86 -13.14 17.78
CA ALA A 76 3.14 -11.87 17.76
C ALA A 76 3.81 -10.86 18.71
N GLY A 77 4.07 -9.67 18.19
CA GLY A 77 4.51 -8.51 18.96
C GLY A 77 3.33 -7.69 19.47
N THR A 78 3.62 -6.63 20.21
CA THR A 78 2.61 -5.64 20.64
C THR A 78 2.55 -4.43 19.71
N GLU A 79 3.47 -4.33 18.75
CA GLU A 79 3.65 -3.17 17.86
C GLU A 79 3.85 -3.60 16.40
N ASP A 80 3.27 -4.74 16.00
CA ASP A 80 3.47 -5.33 14.67
C ASP A 80 2.96 -4.41 13.55
N GLU A 81 1.85 -3.71 13.78
CA GLU A 81 1.30 -2.70 12.87
C GLU A 81 2.22 -1.49 12.74
N ASP A 82 2.70 -0.96 13.87
CA ASP A 82 3.62 0.17 13.89
C ASP A 82 4.95 -0.18 13.22
N ALA A 83 5.46 -1.39 13.45
CA ALA A 83 6.66 -1.93 12.80
C ALA A 83 6.48 -2.04 11.28
N ALA A 84 5.32 -2.53 10.81
CA ALA A 84 5.02 -2.60 9.39
C ALA A 84 4.96 -1.21 8.73
N ILE A 85 4.35 -0.24 9.41
CA ILE A 85 4.26 1.15 8.93
C ILE A 85 5.66 1.79 8.89
N ARG A 86 6.47 1.66 9.94
CA ARG A 86 7.85 2.16 9.96
C ARG A 86 8.72 1.52 8.89
N ALA A 87 8.59 0.22 8.66
CA ALA A 87 9.31 -0.47 7.58
C ALA A 87 8.93 0.09 6.20
N ALA A 88 7.64 0.33 5.95
CA ALA A 88 7.20 0.96 4.70
C ALA A 88 7.76 2.37 4.53
N ILE A 89 7.81 3.18 5.60
CA ILE A 89 8.43 4.51 5.59
C ILE A 89 9.92 4.40 5.28
N ALA A 90 10.64 3.52 5.97
CA ALA A 90 12.07 3.31 5.80
C ALA A 90 12.41 2.85 4.37
N MET A 91 11.61 1.94 3.79
CA MET A 91 11.76 1.50 2.40
C MET A 91 11.64 2.67 1.41
N GLN A 92 10.61 3.51 1.55
CA GLN A 92 10.42 4.67 0.67
C GLN A 92 11.54 5.71 0.84
N GLN A 93 11.95 6.00 2.07
CA GLN A 93 13.06 6.91 2.35
C GLN A 93 14.39 6.37 1.79
N ARG A 94 14.64 5.06 1.92
CA ARG A 94 15.82 4.41 1.34
C ARG A 94 15.82 4.54 -0.17
N LEU A 95 14.68 4.30 -0.83
CA LEU A 95 14.53 4.51 -2.27
C LEU A 95 14.78 5.97 -2.67
N GLY A 96 14.32 6.93 -1.87
CA GLY A 96 14.62 8.36 -2.08
C GLY A 96 16.13 8.63 -2.13
N VAL A 97 16.88 8.12 -1.16
CA VAL A 97 18.35 8.23 -1.12
C VAL A 97 19.00 7.55 -2.33
N GLU A 98 18.60 6.32 -2.64
CA GLU A 98 19.18 5.58 -3.77
C GLU A 98 18.84 6.21 -5.11
N ASN A 99 17.66 6.78 -5.27
CA ASN A 99 17.25 7.47 -6.48
C ASN A 99 18.09 8.73 -6.76
N VAL A 100 18.58 9.41 -5.73
CA VAL A 100 19.56 10.50 -5.91
C VAL A 100 20.87 9.96 -6.49
N ALA A 101 21.39 8.85 -5.95
CA ALA A 101 22.60 8.21 -6.46
C ALA A 101 22.42 7.64 -7.88
N ARG A 102 21.24 7.11 -8.20
CA ARG A 102 20.87 6.64 -9.54
C ARG A 102 20.79 7.79 -10.54
N ALA A 103 20.21 8.93 -10.16
CA ALA A 103 20.17 10.12 -11.01
C ALA A 103 21.57 10.63 -11.38
N GLN A 104 22.52 10.59 -10.44
CA GLN A 104 23.93 10.92 -10.72
C GLN A 104 24.58 9.97 -11.74
N ARG A 105 24.08 8.73 -11.84
CA ARG A 105 24.48 7.73 -12.83
C ARG A 105 23.63 7.74 -14.10
N GLN A 106 22.72 8.71 -14.25
CA GLN A 106 21.75 8.78 -15.36
C GLN A 106 20.82 7.55 -15.45
N GLU A 107 20.59 6.88 -14.33
CA GLU A 107 19.68 5.75 -14.23
C GLU A 107 18.27 6.25 -13.89
N SER A 108 17.23 5.56 -14.39
CA SER A 108 15.85 5.86 -14.02
C SER A 108 15.60 5.61 -12.53
N PRO A 109 14.73 6.42 -11.89
CA PRO A 109 14.36 6.21 -10.50
C PRO A 109 13.55 4.91 -10.34
N ILE A 110 13.75 4.25 -9.22
CA ILE A 110 12.97 3.10 -8.78
C ILE A 110 11.78 3.66 -7.99
N VAL A 111 10.58 3.31 -8.41
CA VAL A 111 9.34 3.66 -7.72
C VAL A 111 8.69 2.38 -7.26
N VAL A 112 8.42 2.28 -5.96
CA VAL A 112 7.80 1.08 -5.36
C VAL A 112 6.46 1.45 -4.77
N ARG A 113 5.47 0.60 -5.01
CA ARG A 113 4.18 0.67 -4.34
C ARG A 113 4.13 -0.34 -3.22
N ILE A 114 3.50 0.03 -2.11
CA ILE A 114 3.37 -0.81 -0.91
C ILE A 114 1.91 -0.87 -0.49
N GLY A 115 1.42 -2.06 -0.14
CA GLY A 115 0.13 -2.29 0.47
C GLY A 115 0.27 -2.95 1.84
N LEU A 116 -0.35 -2.36 2.87
CA LEU A 116 -0.34 -2.85 4.24
C LEU A 116 -1.75 -3.20 4.73
N HIS A 117 -1.94 -4.42 5.22
CA HIS A 117 -3.19 -4.83 5.83
C HIS A 117 -2.99 -5.76 7.02
N THR A 118 -3.79 -5.55 8.06
CA THR A 118 -3.81 -6.37 9.27
C THR A 118 -5.09 -7.18 9.34
N ASP A 119 -4.94 -8.50 9.41
CA ASP A 119 -6.05 -9.44 9.56
C ASP A 119 -5.59 -10.74 10.24
N SER A 120 -6.54 -11.62 10.53
CA SER A 120 -6.27 -12.99 10.97
C SER A 120 -5.86 -13.84 9.76
N ALA A 121 -4.78 -14.60 9.91
CA ALA A 121 -4.30 -15.53 8.91
C ALA A 121 -3.82 -16.83 9.55
N VAL A 122 -3.91 -17.92 8.81
CA VAL A 122 -3.38 -19.21 9.24
C VAL A 122 -1.93 -19.31 8.77
N SER A 123 -1.01 -19.45 9.72
CA SER A 123 0.42 -19.63 9.48
C SER A 123 0.82 -21.09 9.69
N GLY A 124 1.60 -21.67 8.80
CA GLY A 124 2.04 -23.06 8.97
C GLY A 124 2.89 -23.58 7.83
N ASN A 125 3.41 -24.79 8.01
CA ASN A 125 4.07 -25.52 6.95
C ASN A 125 3.00 -26.01 5.96
N ILE A 126 2.95 -25.41 4.78
CA ILE A 126 1.97 -25.72 3.73
C ILE A 126 2.74 -26.17 2.50
N GLY A 127 2.30 -27.26 1.88
CA GLY A 127 2.91 -27.78 0.66
C GLY A 127 2.65 -29.27 0.46
N SER A 128 3.50 -29.88 -0.36
CA SER A 128 3.49 -31.33 -0.56
C SER A 128 4.49 -31.99 0.40
N PRO A 129 4.39 -33.30 0.67
CA PRO A 129 5.38 -34.00 1.49
C PRO A 129 6.84 -33.86 1.04
N LYS A 130 7.07 -33.49 -0.23
CA LYS A 130 8.40 -33.27 -0.82
C LYS A 130 8.90 -31.83 -0.74
N ARG A 131 8.01 -30.87 -0.46
CA ARG A 131 8.32 -29.44 -0.39
C ARG A 131 7.28 -28.75 0.47
N MET A 132 7.69 -28.38 1.67
CA MET A 132 6.90 -27.64 2.65
C MET A 132 7.51 -26.25 2.77
N ASP A 133 6.69 -25.22 2.57
CA ASP A 133 7.08 -23.83 2.81
C ASP A 133 6.29 -23.33 4.03
N TYR A 134 6.95 -22.67 4.99
CA TYR A 134 6.23 -21.99 6.05
C TYR A 134 5.65 -20.70 5.46
N THR A 135 4.33 -20.59 5.39
CA THR A 135 3.68 -19.45 4.73
C THR A 135 2.31 -19.18 5.34
N LEU A 136 1.66 -18.10 4.90
CA LEU A 136 0.36 -17.67 5.39
C LEU A 136 -0.73 -17.90 4.36
N VAL A 137 -1.91 -18.28 4.87
CA VAL A 137 -3.13 -18.38 4.09
C VAL A 137 -4.25 -17.67 4.82
N GLY A 138 -4.92 -16.76 4.12
CA GLY A 138 -6.09 -16.05 4.63
C GLY A 138 -6.59 -15.07 3.59
N ASP A 139 -7.90 -14.82 3.58
CA ASP A 139 -8.50 -13.83 2.68
C ASP A 139 -7.92 -12.43 2.87
N GLY A 140 -7.59 -12.06 4.11
CA GLY A 140 -6.97 -10.78 4.46
C GLY A 140 -5.58 -10.61 3.86
N VAL A 141 -4.81 -11.69 3.71
CA VAL A 141 -3.46 -11.66 3.10
C VAL A 141 -3.53 -11.08 1.67
N ASN A 142 -4.54 -11.49 0.90
CA ASN A 142 -4.74 -11.01 -0.47
C ASN A 142 -5.22 -9.56 -0.54
N LEU A 143 -5.75 -8.99 0.55
CA LEU A 143 -6.15 -7.59 0.55
C LEU A 143 -4.92 -6.67 0.50
N ALA A 144 -3.83 -6.98 1.21
CA ALA A 144 -2.59 -6.20 1.12
C ALA A 144 -2.06 -6.11 -0.32
N ALA A 145 -2.06 -7.22 -1.06
CA ALA A 145 -1.71 -7.23 -2.49
C ALA A 145 -2.63 -6.32 -3.33
N ARG A 146 -3.94 -6.32 -3.05
CA ARG A 146 -4.90 -5.43 -3.72
C ARG A 146 -4.66 -3.96 -3.38
N LEU A 147 -4.25 -3.67 -2.15
CA LEU A 147 -3.88 -2.30 -1.75
C LEU A 147 -2.65 -1.83 -2.53
N GLU A 148 -1.60 -2.63 -2.62
CA GLU A 148 -0.44 -2.32 -3.47
C GLU A 148 -0.92 -2.00 -4.90
N SER A 149 -1.72 -2.88 -5.49
CA SER A 149 -2.13 -2.71 -6.89
C SER A 149 -3.04 -1.50 -7.08
N ALA A 150 -3.87 -1.18 -6.09
CA ALA A 150 -4.72 0.00 -6.08
C ALA A 150 -3.92 1.31 -6.04
N SER A 151 -2.73 1.31 -5.41
CA SER A 151 -1.84 2.47 -5.36
C SER A 151 -1.54 3.02 -6.75
N LYS A 152 -1.44 2.16 -7.78
CA LYS A 152 -1.25 2.58 -9.18
C LYS A 152 -2.40 3.45 -9.69
N PHE A 153 -3.63 3.05 -9.39
CA PHE A 153 -4.83 3.76 -9.83
C PHE A 153 -5.01 5.09 -9.09
N TYR A 154 -4.73 5.11 -7.80
CA TYR A 154 -4.83 6.32 -6.97
C TYR A 154 -3.62 7.25 -7.10
N GLY A 155 -2.53 6.78 -7.71
CA GLY A 155 -1.30 7.55 -7.87
C GLY A 155 -0.55 7.76 -6.55
N THR A 156 -0.69 6.83 -5.61
CA THR A 156 -0.07 6.84 -4.28
C THR A 156 1.10 5.86 -4.23
N SER A 157 1.98 5.99 -3.23
CA SER A 157 3.10 5.02 -3.05
C SER A 157 2.83 3.99 -1.96
N VAL A 158 2.19 4.36 -0.85
CA VAL A 158 1.93 3.43 0.26
C VAL A 158 0.47 3.52 0.66
N LEU A 159 -0.28 2.44 0.47
CA LEU A 159 -1.64 2.30 0.96
C LEU A 159 -1.69 1.41 2.20
N VAL A 160 -2.35 1.92 3.22
CA VAL A 160 -2.53 1.25 4.51
C VAL A 160 -4.02 1.11 4.78
N SER A 161 -4.44 -0.09 5.17
CA SER A 161 -5.82 -0.30 5.58
C SER A 161 -6.14 0.41 6.89
N ASP A 162 -7.37 0.89 7.01
CA ASP A 162 -7.91 1.45 8.25
C ASP A 162 -7.93 0.43 9.41
N ALA A 163 -7.91 -0.86 9.11
CA ALA A 163 -7.76 -1.93 10.10
C ALA A 163 -6.36 -1.95 10.73
N THR A 164 -5.32 -1.63 9.96
CA THR A 164 -3.93 -1.52 10.43
C THR A 164 -3.75 -0.24 11.26
N LEU A 165 -4.21 0.90 10.73
CA LEU A 165 -4.07 2.20 11.43
C LEU A 165 -4.80 2.24 12.77
N ARG A 166 -5.96 1.59 12.89
CA ARG A 166 -6.70 1.52 14.17
C ARG A 166 -6.00 0.71 15.26
N ARG A 167 -5.09 -0.19 14.88
CA ARG A 167 -4.34 -1.04 15.83
C ARG A 167 -2.96 -0.49 16.12
N ALA A 168 -2.39 0.28 15.20
CA ALA A 168 -1.17 1.02 15.41
C ALA A 168 -1.31 2.02 16.58
N HIS A 169 -0.23 2.19 17.34
CA HIS A 169 -0.14 3.09 18.49
C HIS A 169 0.48 4.45 18.13
N GLY A 170 1.24 4.51 17.05
CA GLY A 170 1.93 5.69 16.55
C GLY A 170 0.99 6.74 15.96
N ALA A 171 1.44 7.99 16.00
CA ALA A 171 0.79 9.09 15.29
C ALA A 171 1.41 9.20 13.89
N TYR A 172 0.70 8.68 12.90
CA TYR A 172 1.12 8.69 11.49
C TYR A 172 0.36 9.74 10.70
N SER A 173 1.06 10.45 9.81
CA SER A 173 0.42 11.38 8.88
C SER A 173 -0.17 10.58 7.72
N THR A 174 -1.49 10.60 7.61
CA THR A 174 -2.21 9.90 6.54
C THR A 174 -3.31 10.76 5.95
N ARG A 175 -3.79 10.35 4.77
CA ARG A 175 -5.04 10.87 4.20
C ARG A 175 -5.92 9.74 3.69
N GLU A 176 -7.23 9.88 3.87
CA GLU A 176 -8.21 8.89 3.41
C GLU A 176 -8.22 8.80 1.89
N VAL A 177 -7.92 7.66 1.29
CA VAL A 177 -7.87 7.52 -0.17
C VAL A 177 -9.22 7.15 -0.74
N ASP A 178 -9.83 6.05 -0.29
CA ASP A 178 -11.14 5.57 -0.76
C ASP A 178 -11.66 4.42 0.13
N ARG A 179 -12.83 3.89 -0.21
CA ARG A 179 -13.34 2.60 0.27
C ARG A 179 -13.24 1.58 -0.85
N LEU A 180 -12.41 0.55 -0.67
CA LEU A 180 -12.22 -0.51 -1.67
C LEU A 180 -13.09 -1.72 -1.36
N ILE A 181 -13.87 -2.18 -2.34
CA ILE A 181 -14.67 -3.40 -2.22
C ILE A 181 -13.73 -4.61 -2.29
N VAL A 182 -13.83 -5.49 -1.31
CA VAL A 182 -13.16 -6.79 -1.37
C VAL A 182 -13.95 -7.68 -2.31
N GLN A 183 -13.40 -8.01 -3.48
CA GLN A 183 -14.05 -8.92 -4.45
C GLN A 183 -14.53 -10.19 -3.74
N GLY A 184 -15.82 -10.52 -3.90
CA GLY A 184 -16.47 -11.66 -3.25
C GLY A 184 -17.05 -11.38 -1.85
N LYS A 185 -16.86 -10.18 -1.30
CA LYS A 185 -17.45 -9.74 -0.03
C LYS A 185 -18.25 -8.44 -0.23
N SER A 186 -19.28 -8.26 0.59
CA SER A 186 -20.09 -7.03 0.62
C SER A 186 -19.45 -5.89 1.41
N GLN A 187 -18.39 -6.17 2.18
CA GLN A 187 -17.71 -5.17 3.00
C GLN A 187 -16.64 -4.42 2.21
N SER A 188 -16.71 -3.10 2.21
CA SER A 188 -15.66 -2.21 1.75
C SER A 188 -14.65 -1.94 2.86
N VAL A 189 -13.37 -1.86 2.53
CA VAL A 189 -12.30 -1.48 3.46
C VAL A 189 -11.88 -0.05 3.17
N LEU A 190 -11.91 0.79 4.20
CA LEU A 190 -11.35 2.14 4.14
C LEU A 190 -9.83 2.05 4.04
N VAL A 191 -9.25 2.79 3.12
CA VAL A 191 -7.81 2.79 2.87
C VAL A 191 -7.27 4.20 2.92
N HIS A 192 -6.04 4.33 3.40
CA HIS A 192 -5.36 5.60 3.59
C HIS A 192 -4.01 5.57 2.88
N GLU A 193 -3.58 6.73 2.39
CA GLU A 193 -2.20 6.93 1.96
C GLU A 193 -1.37 7.37 3.16
N LEU A 194 -0.22 6.73 3.34
CA LEU A 194 0.78 7.13 4.32
C LEU A 194 1.65 8.26 3.76
N LEU A 195 1.96 9.28 4.57
CA LEU A 195 2.61 10.50 4.11
C LEU A 195 3.96 10.81 4.78
N ASP A 196 4.32 10.04 5.81
CA ASP A 196 5.48 10.31 6.67
C ASP A 196 6.84 10.13 5.97
N PHE A 197 6.86 9.49 4.79
CA PHE A 197 8.09 9.36 3.99
C PHE A 197 8.30 10.51 3.00
N TYR A 198 7.29 11.34 2.73
CA TYR A 198 7.44 12.46 1.81
C TYR A 198 8.27 13.57 2.44
N SER A 199 9.26 14.07 1.69
CA SER A 199 9.91 15.34 1.98
C SER A 199 9.01 16.54 1.64
N ASP A 200 9.34 17.72 2.17
CA ASP A 200 8.64 18.97 1.84
C ASP A 200 8.71 19.32 0.35
N HIS A 201 9.73 18.82 -0.37
CA HIS A 201 9.84 18.98 -1.81
C HIS A 201 8.87 18.07 -2.57
N GLU A 202 8.68 16.83 -2.11
CA GLU A 202 7.80 15.86 -2.77
C GLU A 202 6.33 16.08 -2.42
N PHE A 203 6.04 16.62 -1.24
CA PHE A 203 4.70 17.03 -0.82
C PHE A 203 4.73 18.44 -0.25
N PRO A 204 4.79 19.48 -1.10
CA PRO A 204 4.79 20.87 -0.66
C PRO A 204 3.45 21.24 -0.02
N HIS A 205 3.50 22.16 0.95
CA HIS A 205 2.30 22.67 1.65
C HIS A 205 1.42 21.57 2.27
N ARG A 206 2.01 20.45 2.70
CA ARG A 206 1.29 19.25 3.16
C ARG A 206 0.19 19.56 4.18
N GLU A 207 0.48 20.36 5.21
CA GLU A 207 -0.52 20.69 6.24
C GLU A 207 -1.73 21.46 5.65
N GLU A 208 -1.49 22.41 4.76
CA GLU A 208 -2.54 23.19 4.10
C GLU A 208 -3.38 22.32 3.15
N VAL A 209 -2.73 21.45 2.37
CA VAL A 209 -3.41 20.47 1.50
C VAL A 209 -4.28 19.53 2.32
N LEU A 210 -3.76 18.97 3.43
CA LEU A 210 -4.52 18.07 4.30
C LEU A 210 -5.68 18.77 5.03
N ALA A 211 -5.51 20.05 5.38
CA ALA A 211 -6.59 20.85 5.95
C ALA A 211 -7.75 21.05 4.96
N HIS A 212 -7.46 21.14 3.66
CA HIS A 212 -8.50 21.15 2.62
C HIS A 212 -9.12 19.76 2.40
N TYR A 213 -8.31 18.71 2.48
CA TYR A 213 -8.70 17.34 2.14
C TYR A 213 -9.92 16.81 2.88
N SER A 214 -10.04 17.06 4.19
CA SER A 214 -11.21 16.63 4.96
C SER A 214 -12.52 17.27 4.47
N ARG A 215 -12.45 18.54 4.05
CA ARG A 215 -13.60 19.28 3.50
C ARG A 215 -13.94 18.79 2.09
N GLU A 216 -12.92 18.55 1.27
CA GLU A 216 -13.05 18.01 -0.09
C GLU A 216 -13.78 16.66 -0.09
N ARG A 217 -13.29 15.73 0.74
CA ARG A 217 -13.87 14.39 0.89
C ARG A 217 -15.29 14.44 1.42
N ARG A 218 -15.58 15.32 2.39
CA ARG A 218 -16.94 15.49 2.90
C ARG A 218 -17.90 15.96 1.81
N ALA A 219 -17.54 16.97 1.04
CA ALA A 219 -18.36 17.47 -0.06
C ALA A 219 -18.58 16.41 -1.15
N TYR A 220 -17.55 15.61 -1.45
CA TYR A 220 -17.67 14.46 -2.37
C TYR A 220 -18.68 13.43 -1.86
N LEU A 221 -18.60 13.03 -0.60
CA LEU A 221 -19.52 12.05 0.00
C LEU A 221 -20.96 12.59 0.12
N ASP A 222 -21.12 13.89 0.36
CA ASP A 222 -22.41 14.58 0.41
C ASP A 222 -22.96 14.93 -0.99
N GLN A 223 -22.28 14.53 -2.07
CA GLN A 223 -22.64 14.79 -3.47
C GLN A 223 -22.72 16.27 -3.85
N VAL A 224 -22.00 17.14 -3.14
CA VAL A 224 -21.90 18.57 -3.43
C VAL A 224 -20.74 18.81 -4.40
N TRP A 225 -20.91 18.38 -5.65
CA TRP A 225 -19.82 18.23 -6.62
C TRP A 225 -19.05 19.51 -6.90
N ASP A 226 -19.71 20.65 -7.12
CA ASP A 226 -19.01 21.90 -7.44
C ASP A 226 -18.17 22.40 -6.25
N GLN A 227 -18.64 22.16 -5.01
CA GLN A 227 -17.88 22.46 -3.80
C GLN A 227 -16.67 21.52 -3.67
N ALA A 228 -16.86 20.23 -3.95
CA ALA A 228 -15.77 19.25 -3.94
C ALA A 228 -14.70 19.60 -4.99
N ILE A 229 -15.11 19.88 -6.23
CA ILE A 229 -14.22 20.29 -7.33
C ILE A 229 -13.43 21.53 -6.94
N THR A 230 -14.10 22.59 -6.49
CA THR A 230 -13.43 23.84 -6.09
C THR A 230 -12.40 23.61 -5.00
N ALA A 231 -12.72 22.75 -4.02
CA ALA A 231 -11.82 22.45 -2.92
C ALA A 231 -10.61 21.62 -3.40
N PHE A 232 -10.80 20.55 -4.17
CA PHE A 232 -9.70 19.76 -4.73
C PHE A 232 -8.82 20.59 -5.67
N GLU A 233 -9.41 21.46 -6.48
CA GLU A 233 -8.65 22.38 -7.34
C GLU A 233 -7.82 23.34 -6.49
N ALA A 234 -8.31 23.85 -5.36
CA ALA A 234 -7.52 24.67 -4.44
C ALA A 234 -6.31 23.92 -3.87
N ALA A 235 -6.47 22.66 -3.44
CA ALA A 235 -5.35 21.82 -3.02
C ALA A 235 -4.35 21.57 -4.16
N LEU A 236 -4.82 21.36 -5.39
CA LEU A 236 -3.96 21.18 -6.56
C LEU A 236 -3.17 22.44 -6.94
N HIS A 237 -3.63 23.64 -6.57
CA HIS A 237 -2.81 24.84 -6.73
C HIS A 237 -1.59 24.83 -5.79
N LEU A 238 -1.73 24.24 -4.60
CA LEU A 238 -0.65 24.08 -3.62
C LEU A 238 0.28 22.91 -3.98
N HIS A 239 -0.28 21.81 -4.47
CA HIS A 239 0.45 20.63 -4.90
C HIS A 239 -0.04 20.11 -6.27
N PRO A 240 0.45 20.68 -7.40
CA PRO A 240 -0.02 20.31 -8.74
C PRO A 240 0.25 18.87 -9.18
N ALA A 241 1.22 18.20 -8.55
CA ALA A 241 1.57 16.82 -8.84
C ALA A 241 0.71 15.78 -8.08
N ASP A 242 -0.21 16.23 -7.22
CA ASP A 242 -1.08 15.34 -6.45
C ASP A 242 -2.09 14.61 -7.35
N ARG A 243 -1.74 13.38 -7.71
CA ARG A 243 -2.57 12.53 -8.58
C ARG A 243 -3.90 12.15 -7.95
N LEU A 244 -3.96 12.03 -6.62
CA LEU A 244 -5.19 11.67 -5.93
C LEU A 244 -6.21 12.81 -6.00
N GLY A 245 -5.77 14.04 -5.74
CA GLY A 245 -6.61 15.23 -5.90
C GLY A 245 -7.13 15.38 -7.33
N ALA A 246 -6.26 15.23 -8.33
CA ALA A 246 -6.64 15.30 -9.74
C ALA A 246 -7.66 14.21 -10.13
N LEU A 247 -7.47 13.00 -9.64
CA LEU A 247 -8.43 11.90 -9.82
C LEU A 247 -9.80 12.24 -9.22
N TYR A 248 -9.85 12.86 -8.05
CA TYR A 248 -11.12 13.23 -7.43
C TYR A 248 -11.84 14.36 -8.16
N VAL A 249 -11.12 15.34 -8.71
CA VAL A 249 -11.72 16.35 -9.59
C VAL A 249 -12.42 15.68 -10.77
N GLU A 250 -11.75 14.75 -11.44
CA GLU A 250 -12.30 14.04 -12.58
C GLU A 250 -13.53 13.19 -12.19
N ARG A 251 -13.45 12.46 -11.07
CA ARG A 251 -14.59 11.69 -10.54
C ARG A 251 -15.79 12.59 -10.23
N CYS A 252 -15.58 13.74 -9.59
CA CYS A 252 -16.66 14.68 -9.29
C CYS A 252 -17.34 15.17 -10.57
N ARG A 253 -16.56 15.47 -11.62
CA ARG A 253 -17.12 15.88 -12.93
C ARG A 253 -17.99 14.78 -13.53
N GLN A 254 -17.53 13.52 -13.48
CA GLN A 254 -18.30 12.37 -13.97
C GLN A 254 -19.59 12.12 -13.18
N LEU A 255 -19.52 12.17 -11.84
CA LEU A 255 -20.68 11.97 -10.96
C LEU A 255 -21.66 13.14 -11.01
N ARG A 256 -21.21 14.34 -11.33
CA ARG A 256 -22.10 15.48 -11.60
C ARG A 256 -22.96 15.25 -12.84
N GLU A 257 -22.40 14.64 -13.87
CA GLU A 257 -23.14 14.27 -15.09
C GLU A 257 -24.00 13.02 -14.89
N HIS A 258 -23.53 12.07 -14.07
CA HIS A 258 -24.18 10.79 -13.80
C HIS A 258 -24.33 10.56 -12.30
N SER A 259 -25.25 11.29 -11.67
CA SER A 259 -25.44 11.23 -10.21
C SER A 259 -25.78 9.80 -9.75
N PRO A 260 -25.12 9.29 -8.70
CA PRO A 260 -25.33 7.93 -8.22
C PRO A 260 -26.61 7.77 -7.38
N GLY A 261 -27.36 8.85 -7.16
CA GLY A 261 -28.59 8.86 -6.37
C GLY A 261 -28.35 8.91 -4.85
N PRO A 262 -29.42 9.05 -4.05
CA PRO A 262 -29.33 9.30 -2.60
C PRO A 262 -28.79 8.12 -1.80
N ASP A 263 -28.90 6.89 -2.32
CA ASP A 263 -28.48 5.66 -1.64
C ASP A 263 -27.01 5.28 -1.91
N TRP A 264 -26.23 6.21 -2.49
CA TRP A 264 -24.83 5.96 -2.78
C TRP A 264 -24.01 5.89 -1.50
N ASP A 265 -23.24 4.82 -1.36
CA ASP A 265 -22.40 4.51 -0.20
C ASP A 265 -21.01 5.17 -0.25
N GLY A 266 -20.80 6.12 -1.17
CA GLY A 266 -19.53 6.82 -1.35
C GLY A 266 -18.44 5.99 -2.04
N VAL A 267 -18.72 4.72 -2.34
CA VAL A 267 -17.75 3.80 -2.94
C VAL A 267 -17.68 4.02 -4.45
N TRP A 268 -16.46 4.28 -4.94
CA TRP A 268 -16.21 4.25 -6.37
C TRP A 268 -16.23 2.82 -6.90
N ARG A 269 -17.26 2.50 -7.67
CA ARG A 269 -17.34 1.23 -8.42
C ARG A 269 -16.82 1.52 -9.82
N MET A 270 -15.70 0.88 -10.19
CA MET A 270 -15.27 0.88 -11.59
C MET A 270 -16.37 0.26 -12.44
N THR A 271 -17.25 1.06 -13.02
CA THR A 271 -18.04 0.63 -14.17
C THR A 271 -17.09 0.57 -15.34
N SER A 272 -16.53 -0.60 -15.59
CA SER A 272 -15.85 -0.90 -16.85
C SER A 272 -16.75 -0.47 -18.01
N LYS A 273 -16.23 0.41 -18.87
CA LYS A 273 -16.51 0.28 -20.30
C LYS A 273 -15.51 -0.71 -20.88
#